data_AF-A0AAV9DFV5-F1
#
_entry.id   AF-A0AAV9DFV5-F1
#
_cell.length_a   1.000
_cell.length_b   1.000
_cell.length_c   1.000
_cell.angle_alpha   90.00
_cell.angle_beta   90.00
_cell.angle_gamma   90.00
#
_symmetry.space_group_name_H-M   'P 1'
#
loop_
_entity.id
_entity.type
_entity.pdbx_description
1 polymer ?
#
loop_
_entity_poly.entity_id
_entity_poly.type
_entity_poly.pdbx_seq_one_letter_code
_entity_poly.pdbx_strand_id
1 'polypeptide(L)'
;MAVLEALDWRLSPVTAHSYVELLTWHLVSLNYAITARLTELLLASLSDPRFLEFRPSIVAVSALRCTLEELTSSKCNDYATRLTNFNSQEYKRY
;
A
#
# COMPACT_ATOMS: atom_id res chain seq x y z
N MET A 1 -11.87 21.06 -23.84
CA MET A 1 -10.56 21.29 -23.22
C MET A 1 -10.60 21.44 -21.70
N ALA A 2 -11.75 21.76 -21.08
CA ALA A 2 -11.85 22.01 -19.64
C ALA A 2 -11.30 20.90 -18.70
N VAL A 3 -11.45 19.62 -19.05
CA VAL A 3 -10.96 18.51 -18.21
C VAL A 3 -9.43 18.44 -18.17
N LEU A 4 -8.77 18.63 -19.32
CA LEU A 4 -7.31 18.61 -19.41
C LEU A 4 -6.70 19.83 -18.73
N GLU A 5 -7.33 21.00 -18.90
CA GLU A 5 -6.96 22.23 -18.22
C GLU A 5 -7.13 22.11 -16.70
N ALA A 6 -8.24 21.53 -16.22
CA ALA A 6 -8.47 21.31 -14.79
C ALA A 6 -7.47 20.33 -14.15
N LEU A 7 -6.94 19.39 -14.94
CA LEU A 7 -5.89 18.46 -14.51
C LEU A 7 -4.47 19.02 -14.71
N ASP A 8 -4.34 20.26 -15.17
CA ASP A 8 -3.05 20.88 -15.52
C ASP A 8 -2.23 20.03 -16.51
N TRP A 9 -2.94 19.36 -17.43
CA TRP A 9 -2.35 18.41 -18.40
C TRP A 9 -1.59 17.24 -17.76
N ARG A 10 -1.79 16.97 -16.46
CA ARG A 10 -1.14 15.88 -15.72
C ARG A 10 -1.84 14.55 -15.98
N LEU A 11 -1.50 13.91 -17.10
CA LEU A 11 -2.09 12.64 -17.55
C LEU A 11 -1.50 11.38 -16.90
N SER A 12 -0.33 11.50 -16.27
CA SER A 12 0.36 10.38 -15.62
C SER A 12 0.62 10.66 -14.14
N PRO A 13 -0.43 10.80 -13.31
CA PRO A 13 -0.24 10.98 -11.88
C PRO A 13 0.33 9.71 -11.25
N VAL A 14 1.25 9.88 -10.31
CA VAL A 14 1.68 8.78 -9.43
C VAL A 14 0.49 8.40 -8.55
N THR A 15 0.04 7.15 -8.64
CA THR A 15 -1.08 6.63 -7.84
C THR A 15 -0.56 5.78 -6.70
N ALA A 16 -1.42 5.44 -5.73
CA ALA A 16 -1.06 4.54 -4.66
C ALA A 16 -0.63 3.16 -5.20
N HIS A 17 -1.22 2.74 -6.32
CA HIS A 17 -0.87 1.50 -7.01
C HIS A 17 0.58 1.49 -7.52
N SER A 18 1.16 2.65 -7.86
CA SER A 18 2.57 2.76 -8.28
C SER A 18 3.56 2.26 -7.23
N TYR A 19 3.16 2.15 -5.96
CA TYR A 19 4.00 1.67 -4.87
C TYR A 19 3.82 0.18 -4.55
N VAL A 20 2.85 -0.51 -5.15
CA VAL A 20 2.50 -1.89 -4.80
C VAL A 20 3.69 -2.82 -4.96
N GLU A 21 4.33 -2.82 -6.13
CA GLU A 21 5.49 -3.69 -6.40
C GLU A 21 6.65 -3.40 -5.45
N LEU A 22 6.94 -2.12 -5.18
CA LEU A 22 7.98 -1.71 -4.23
C LEU A 22 7.69 -2.22 -2.82
N LEU A 23 6.44 -2.11 -2.38
CA LEU A 23 6.00 -2.49 -1.04
C LEU A 23 5.92 -4.01 -0.85
N THR A 24 5.61 -4.75 -1.90
CA THR A 24 5.49 -6.22 -1.84
C THR A 24 6.78 -6.95 -2.26
N TRP A 25 7.79 -6.22 -2.76
CA TRP A 25 9.08 -6.78 -3.18
C TRP A 25 9.73 -7.67 -2.12
N HIS A 26 9.73 -7.22 -0.86
CA HIS A 26 10.35 -7.97 0.25
C HIS A 26 9.48 -9.13 0.77
N LEU A 27 8.25 -9.28 0.28
CA LEU A 27 7.26 -10.26 0.75
C LEU A 27 7.18 -11.49 -0.17
N VAL A 28 8.31 -11.90 -0.76
CA VAL A 28 8.45 -12.90 -1.84
C VAL A 28 7.55 -14.15 -1.69
N SER A 29 7.44 -14.71 -0.47
CA SER A 29 6.64 -15.91 -0.23
C SER A 29 5.12 -15.70 -0.17
N LEU A 30 4.66 -14.46 0.08
CA LEU A 30 3.24 -14.09 0.16
C LEU A 30 2.84 -13.08 -0.94
N ASN A 31 3.73 -12.80 -1.88
CA ASN A 31 3.62 -11.67 -2.79
C ASN A 31 2.30 -11.65 -3.56
N TYR A 32 1.88 -12.78 -4.14
CA TYR A 32 0.64 -12.82 -4.94
C TYR A 32 -0.62 -12.50 -4.12
N ALA A 33 -0.79 -13.14 -2.95
CA ALA A 33 -1.98 -12.94 -2.12
C ALA A 33 -2.02 -11.53 -1.50
N ILE A 34 -0.87 -11.02 -1.06
CA ILE A 34 -0.74 -9.67 -0.52
C ILE A 34 -0.98 -8.63 -1.61
N THR A 35 -0.38 -8.81 -2.78
CA THR A 35 -0.57 -7.89 -3.93
C THR A 35 -2.02 -7.86 -4.37
N ALA A 36 -2.70 -9.01 -4.50
CA ALA A 36 -4.11 -9.06 -4.87
C ALA A 36 -4.97 -8.30 -3.84
N ARG A 37 -4.79 -8.57 -2.55
CA ARG A 37 -5.58 -7.93 -1.49
C ARG A 37 -5.27 -6.44 -1.35
N LEU A 38 -4.01 -6.05 -1.48
CA LEU A 38 -3.59 -4.67 -1.47
C LEU A 38 -4.25 -3.90 -2.63
N THR A 39 -4.24 -4.46 -3.84
CA THR A 39 -4.89 -3.87 -5.00
C THR A 39 -6.40 -3.72 -4.80
N GLU A 40 -7.07 -4.71 -4.21
CA GLU A 40 -8.50 -4.59 -3.85
C GLU A 40 -8.77 -3.42 -2.91
N LEU A 41 -7.98 -3.27 -1.84
CA LEU A 41 -8.15 -2.15 -0.90
C LEU A 41 -7.88 -0.80 -1.55
N LEU A 42 -6.87 -0.72 -2.43
CA LEU A 42 -6.60 0.49 -3.20
C LEU A 42 -7.75 0.84 -4.14
N LEU A 43 -8.31 -0.14 -4.85
CA LEU A 43 -9.49 0.08 -5.70
C LEU A 43 -10.70 0.51 -4.89
N ALA A 44 -10.94 -0.10 -3.73
CA ALA A 44 -12.02 0.31 -2.82
C ALA A 44 -11.84 1.75 -2.31
N SER A 45 -10.60 2.18 -2.07
CA SER A 45 -10.32 3.55 -1.63
C SER A 45 -10.69 4.61 -2.68
N LEU A 46 -10.74 4.25 -3.97
CA LEU A 46 -11.13 5.18 -5.05
C LEU A 46 -12.59 5.61 -4.97
N SER A 47 -13.44 4.86 -4.27
CA SER A 47 -14.84 5.25 -4.03
C SER A 47 -14.98 6.39 -3.03
N ASP A 48 -13.93 6.71 -2.27
CA ASP A 48 -13.95 7.76 -1.26
C ASP A 48 -13.03 8.92 -1.65
N PRO A 49 -13.55 10.07 -2.09
CA PRO A 49 -12.74 11.18 -2.59
C PRO A 49 -11.75 11.73 -1.55
N ARG A 50 -11.95 11.45 -0.25
CA ARG A 50 -11.00 11.81 0.82
C ARG A 50 -9.62 11.20 0.63
N PHE A 51 -9.48 10.12 -0.15
CA PHE A 51 -8.16 9.55 -0.44
C PHE A 51 -7.22 10.55 -1.14
N LEU A 52 -7.77 11.52 -1.89
CA LEU A 52 -7.01 12.57 -2.58
C LEU A 52 -6.35 13.58 -1.62
N GLU A 53 -6.80 13.65 -0.37
CA GLU A 53 -6.19 14.50 0.67
C GLU A 53 -4.85 13.94 1.16
N PHE A 54 -4.57 12.67 0.87
CA PHE A 54 -3.35 11.98 1.30
C PHE A 54 -2.38 11.78 0.14
N ARG A 55 -1.08 11.78 0.46
CA ARG A 55 -0.06 11.42 -0.52
C ARG A 55 -0.27 9.94 -0.96
N PRO A 56 -0.14 9.63 -2.27
CA PRO A 56 -0.30 8.27 -2.77
C PRO A 56 0.53 7.20 -2.03
N SER A 57 1.75 7.55 -1.58
CA SER A 57 2.61 6.67 -0.79
C SER A 57 2.01 6.32 0.58
N ILE A 58 1.35 7.28 1.23
CA ILE A 58 0.71 7.09 2.53
C ILE A 58 -0.51 6.19 2.40
N VAL A 59 -1.30 6.38 1.34
CA VAL A 59 -2.44 5.50 1.02
C VAL A 59 -1.94 4.06 0.78
N ALA A 60 -0.88 3.90 -0.01
CA ALA A 60 -0.30 2.58 -0.30
C ALA A 60 0.22 1.87 0.96
N VAL A 61 0.97 2.56 1.83
CA VAL A 61 1.47 2.01 3.09
C VAL A 61 0.32 1.67 4.04
N SER A 62 -0.72 2.51 4.10
CA SER A 62 -1.88 2.26 4.96
C SER A 62 -2.67 1.04 4.48
N ALA A 63 -2.90 0.91 3.18
CA ALA A 63 -3.55 -0.26 2.59
C ALA A 63 -2.72 -1.54 2.79
N LEU A 64 -1.39 -1.47 2.69
CA LEU A 64 -0.51 -2.60 3.02
C LEU A 64 -0.64 -2.99 4.49
N ARG A 65 -0.65 -2.00 5.40
CA ARG A 65 -0.84 -2.26 6.83
C ARG A 65 -2.17 -2.95 7.10
N CYS A 66 -3.27 -2.47 6.50
CA CYS A 66 -4.58 -3.11 6.61
C CYS A 66 -4.58 -4.54 6.03
N THR A 67 -3.95 -4.76 4.88
CA THR A 67 -3.80 -6.10 4.28
C THR A 67 -3.08 -7.05 5.23
N LEU A 68 -1.99 -6.58 5.85
CA LEU A 68 -1.24 -7.36 6.81
C LEU A 68 -2.09 -7.61 8.06
N GLU A 69 -2.72 -6.59 8.64
CA GLU A 69 -3.63 -6.70 9.79
C GLU A 69 -4.76 -7.72 9.54
N GLU A 70 -5.36 -7.75 8.36
CA GLU A 70 -6.38 -8.74 8.00
C GLU A 70 -5.81 -10.16 7.93
N LEU A 71 -4.65 -10.33 7.28
CA LEU A 71 -3.93 -11.60 7.30
C LEU A 71 -3.55 -12.01 8.73
N THR A 72 -3.30 -11.02 9.58
CA THR A 72 -2.98 -11.24 10.99
C THR A 72 -4.17 -11.72 11.80
N SER A 73 -5.29 -11.05 11.63
CA SER A 73 -6.54 -11.39 12.29
C SER A 73 -7.08 -12.74 11.79
N SER A 74 -6.83 -13.07 10.51
CA SER A 74 -7.25 -14.33 9.88
C SER A 74 -6.36 -15.53 10.22
N LYS A 75 -5.05 -15.33 10.44
CA LYS A 75 -4.12 -16.38 10.88
C LYS A 75 -3.65 -16.08 12.30
N CYS A 76 -4.04 -16.83 13.31
CA CYS A 76 -3.38 -16.71 14.60
C CYS A 76 -1.91 -17.19 14.48
N ASN A 77 -0.95 -16.27 14.70
CA ASN A 77 0.39 -16.47 15.32
C ASN A 77 1.72 -16.42 14.53
N ASP A 78 1.80 -16.36 13.17
CA ASP A 78 3.12 -16.60 12.50
C ASP A 78 3.75 -15.43 11.70
N TYR A 79 2.98 -14.42 11.29
CA TYR A 79 3.51 -13.26 10.51
C TYR A 79 3.90 -12.07 11.41
N ALA A 80 3.42 -12.00 12.66
CA ALA A 80 3.62 -10.85 13.55
C ALA A 80 5.12 -10.72 13.90
N THR A 81 5.79 -11.85 14.03
CA THR A 81 7.24 -12.00 14.20
C THR A 81 8.06 -11.55 12.99
N ARG A 82 7.51 -11.57 11.76
CA ARG A 82 8.23 -11.08 10.57
C ARG A 82 8.19 -9.56 10.43
N LEU A 83 7.11 -8.92 10.90
CA LEU A 83 6.97 -7.46 10.83
C LEU A 83 7.75 -6.73 11.94
N THR A 84 7.82 -7.29 13.14
CA THR A 84 8.69 -6.77 14.21
C THR A 84 10.18 -6.82 13.84
N ASN A 85 10.59 -7.76 12.99
CA ASN A 85 11.93 -7.82 12.42
C ASN A 85 12.20 -6.75 11.35
N PHE A 86 11.17 -6.24 10.68
CA PHE A 86 11.33 -5.16 9.70
C PHE A 86 11.56 -3.81 10.40
N ASN A 87 10.79 -3.52 11.45
CA ASN A 87 10.92 -2.28 12.24
C ASN A 87 12.20 -2.21 13.10
N SER A 88 12.85 -3.33 13.38
CA SER A 88 14.11 -3.37 14.15
C SER A 88 15.37 -3.24 13.29
N GLN A 89 15.28 -3.35 11.94
CA GLN A 89 16.42 -3.10 11.05
C GLN A 89 16.71 -1.61 10.83
N GLU A 90 15.72 -0.74 11.02
CA GLU A 90 15.88 0.73 10.88
C GLU A 90 16.66 1.36 12.06
N TYR A 91 16.76 0.68 13.22
CA TYR A 91 17.45 1.21 14.42
C TYR A 91 18.93 0.80 14.57
N LYS A 92 19.51 0.07 13.60
CA LYS A 92 20.93 -0.39 13.65
C LYS A 92 21.85 0.29 12.64
N ARG A 93 21.43 1.40 12.02
CA ARG A 93 22.24 2.14 11.03
C ARG A 93 22.59 3.58 11.42
N TYR A 94 22.63 3.87 12.73
CA TYR A 94 23.36 5.02 13.28
C TYR A 94 24.16 4.61 14.50
#